data_AF-A0A9D5K0A6-F1
#
_entry.id   AF-A0A9D5K0A6-F1
#
_cell.length_a   1.000
_cell.length_b   1.000
_cell.length_c   1.000
_cell.angle_alpha   90.00
_cell.angle_beta   90.00
_cell.angle_gamma   90.00
#
_symmetry.space_group_name_H-M   'P 1'
#
loop_
_entity.id
_entity.type
_entity.pdbx_description
1 polymer ?
#
loop_
_entity_poly.entity_id
_entity_poly.type
_entity_poly.pdbx_seq_one_letter_code
_entity_poly.pdbx_strand_id
1 'polypeptide(L)'
;PTPTPTPVPTSTPTPMPTSTPIPTPTRTPTPEIIAEMTSVLVENRVADPEKVAKVVQVTRQGTPVAAELQMPLQAGDTITTQADSTAAITYRKGHTVVLGPAETDGEIRKQGMLGRIGRIFVKAQGAFQVETDYIAAGTEGTEFVVDLGADTAVAVSVLNGKILVRSQKNLWEPVRLDRLEQATTSGAEAPTVAPIEQQKFNTTIEWVNQTEKLAKIEERVLVPKVEGLPIEQAQEILSQAGLKVNVREVIENKAQGGTVLRQNLLPGSRAEVESVLELVVEKTLRLSLFLPESEAYFWTNTREGAESEARKLGVELLLVTTEWGDQASEAQAQDLRKVIRQNVDGIAVVPFSDGIIPEIVRAAQRDIPVVTLFNSFHLDDLKEQGAVVYAFVAESFFLDGQQVAEFISQQLGAAGGEVAVLEGVPGQIESDEQRDGFFAVIEQVPALKVVTSEAAYWDYEQAVEVTAKMLQAYPNLKAIYACNDPMAMGALQAIHDAGKSGEIIVVGSNGDDFAIAAILEGHLTATIAMNSFGIGEMGVRRLVEIIRNREAPPEETSRVNVPSRLITRDLLEKQATP
;
A
#
# COMPACT_ATOMS: atom_id res chain seq x y z
N PRO A 1 49.29 21.10 -100.56
CA PRO A 1 49.12 20.97 -99.10
C PRO A 1 48.82 22.34 -98.47
N THR A 2 47.62 22.50 -97.89
CA THR A 2 47.15 23.63 -97.06
C THR A 2 47.10 25.04 -97.73
N PRO A 3 45.95 25.75 -97.72
CA PRO A 3 45.81 27.06 -98.38
C PRO A 3 45.84 28.29 -97.41
N THR A 4 46.17 29.46 -97.97
CA THR A 4 45.85 30.83 -97.50
C THR A 4 44.42 31.25 -97.93
N PRO A 5 43.83 32.42 -97.56
CA PRO A 5 44.35 33.68 -96.95
C PRO A 5 43.76 33.92 -95.53
N THR A 6 43.57 35.10 -94.90
CA THR A 6 43.53 36.54 -95.28
C THR A 6 43.85 37.45 -94.07
N PRO A 7 44.53 38.62 -94.22
CA PRO A 7 44.86 39.52 -93.10
C PRO A 7 43.92 40.74 -92.93
N VAL A 8 43.81 41.25 -91.68
CA VAL A 8 43.19 42.54 -91.29
C VAL A 8 44.00 43.13 -90.10
N PRO A 9 44.25 44.47 -90.02
CA PRO A 9 45.03 45.13 -88.93
C PRO A 9 44.18 45.40 -87.65
N THR A 10 44.60 46.08 -86.56
CA THR A 10 45.46 47.29 -86.41
C THR A 10 45.89 47.56 -84.95
N SER A 11 46.90 48.44 -84.78
CA SER A 11 47.13 49.39 -83.65
C SER A 11 47.21 48.91 -82.17
N THR A 12 48.39 49.10 -81.57
CA THR A 12 48.58 49.41 -80.13
C THR A 12 48.28 50.90 -79.85
N PRO A 13 47.93 51.32 -78.60
CA PRO A 13 48.97 51.86 -77.70
C PRO A 13 48.76 51.61 -76.18
N THR A 14 49.58 52.31 -75.39
CA THR A 14 49.91 52.23 -73.94
C THR A 14 48.79 52.49 -72.90
N PRO A 15 49.03 52.22 -71.59
CA PRO A 15 47.98 52.08 -70.57
C PRO A 15 47.60 53.37 -69.80
N MET A 16 46.54 53.25 -68.99
CA MET A 16 46.01 54.24 -68.03
C MET A 16 45.80 53.58 -66.65
N PRO A 17 45.74 54.35 -65.53
CA PRO A 17 45.82 53.80 -64.17
C PRO A 17 44.53 53.11 -63.69
N THR A 18 44.69 52.10 -62.84
CA THR A 18 43.58 51.39 -62.17
C THR A 18 42.92 52.23 -61.09
N SER A 19 41.59 52.35 -61.12
CA SER A 19 40.78 53.01 -60.10
C SER A 19 40.63 52.16 -58.82
N THR A 20 40.37 52.82 -57.70
CA THR A 20 39.97 52.20 -56.43
C THR A 20 38.62 51.47 -56.57
N PRO A 21 38.42 50.32 -55.89
CA PRO A 21 37.18 49.55 -55.98
C PRO A 21 36.02 50.22 -55.24
N ILE A 22 34.82 50.13 -55.84
CA ILE A 22 33.56 50.53 -55.21
C ILE A 22 33.14 49.42 -54.21
N PRO A 23 32.70 49.75 -52.98
CA PRO A 23 32.25 48.75 -52.01
C PRO A 23 30.99 48.03 -52.52
N THR A 24 31.00 46.69 -52.47
CA THR A 24 29.83 45.87 -52.76
C THR A 24 28.78 46.03 -51.65
N PRO A 25 27.48 46.19 -51.96
CA PRO A 25 26.46 46.30 -50.94
C PRO A 25 26.32 44.98 -50.16
N THR A 26 26.53 45.05 -48.84
CA THR A 26 26.37 43.90 -47.94
C THR A 26 24.92 43.45 -47.93
N ARG A 27 24.63 42.33 -48.62
CA ARG A 27 23.30 41.73 -48.66
C ARG A 27 22.95 41.21 -47.26
N THR A 28 22.02 41.88 -46.57
CA THR A 28 21.51 41.46 -45.26
C THR A 28 21.07 40.00 -45.32
N PRO A 29 21.52 39.11 -44.42
CA PRO A 29 21.12 37.71 -44.45
C PRO A 29 19.61 37.61 -44.21
N THR A 30 18.90 36.90 -45.10
CA THR A 30 17.49 36.58 -44.90
C THR A 30 17.35 35.72 -43.64
N PRO A 31 16.48 36.09 -42.68
CA PRO A 31 16.38 35.35 -41.42
C PRO A 31 15.97 33.89 -41.64
N GLU A 32 16.70 32.99 -40.99
CA GLU A 32 16.48 31.55 -41.09
C GLU A 32 15.38 31.14 -40.12
N ILE A 33 14.18 30.95 -40.65
CA ILE A 33 13.07 30.29 -39.94
C ILE A 33 13.50 28.85 -39.64
N ILE A 34 13.37 28.41 -38.39
CA ILE A 34 13.79 27.08 -37.93
C ILE A 34 12.71 26.30 -37.17
N ALA A 35 11.70 27.00 -36.64
CA ALA A 35 10.55 26.42 -35.98
C ALA A 35 9.27 27.21 -36.30
N GLU A 36 8.14 26.71 -35.82
CA GLU A 36 6.79 27.25 -36.06
C GLU A 36 5.93 27.04 -34.81
N MET A 37 5.18 28.04 -34.37
CA MET A 37 4.27 27.91 -33.21
C MET A 37 2.96 27.25 -33.66
N THR A 38 2.97 25.92 -33.70
CA THR A 38 1.93 25.09 -34.33
C THR A 38 0.61 25.04 -33.58
N SER A 39 0.61 25.30 -32.26
CA SER A 39 -0.62 25.43 -31.48
C SER A 39 -0.38 26.24 -30.19
N VAL A 40 -1.44 26.86 -29.67
CA VAL A 40 -1.47 27.43 -28.33
C VAL A 40 -2.74 26.93 -27.64
N LEU A 41 -2.62 26.46 -26.40
CA LEU A 41 -3.72 26.01 -25.56
C LEU A 41 -3.90 26.96 -24.37
N VAL A 42 -5.14 27.09 -23.90
CA VAL A 42 -5.56 27.80 -22.67
C VAL A 42 -6.65 26.93 -22.03
N GLU A 43 -6.60 26.71 -20.71
CA GLU A 43 -7.59 25.89 -19.99
C GLU A 43 -7.88 24.52 -20.65
N ASN A 44 -6.84 23.84 -21.16
CA ASN A 44 -6.94 22.58 -21.92
C ASN A 44 -7.86 22.65 -23.16
N ARG A 45 -7.86 23.79 -23.86
CA ARG A 45 -8.54 24.00 -25.15
C ARG A 45 -7.63 24.76 -26.11
N VAL A 46 -7.77 24.53 -27.41
CA VAL A 46 -7.05 25.33 -28.43
C VAL A 46 -7.52 26.79 -28.34
N ALA A 47 -6.58 27.72 -28.25
CA ALA A 47 -6.87 29.14 -28.07
C ALA A 47 -7.42 29.77 -29.36
N ASP A 48 -8.44 30.62 -29.21
CA ASP A 48 -8.90 31.50 -30.30
C ASP A 48 -7.76 32.41 -30.76
N PRO A 49 -7.59 32.70 -32.07
CA PRO A 49 -6.50 33.54 -32.56
C PRO A 49 -6.38 34.90 -31.85
N GLU A 50 -7.50 35.54 -31.50
CA GLU A 50 -7.56 36.81 -30.76
C GLU A 50 -7.11 36.73 -29.28
N LYS A 51 -6.90 35.52 -28.75
CA LYS A 51 -6.37 35.27 -27.40
C LYS A 51 -4.87 34.97 -27.43
N VAL A 52 -4.32 34.44 -28.51
CA VAL A 52 -2.91 33.99 -28.60
C VAL A 52 -1.94 35.11 -28.19
N ALA A 53 -2.05 36.29 -28.79
CA ALA A 53 -1.22 37.47 -28.46
C ALA A 53 -1.47 38.08 -27.07
N LYS A 54 -2.40 37.53 -26.27
CA LYS A 54 -2.66 37.91 -24.86
C LYS A 54 -2.03 36.93 -23.88
N VAL A 55 -1.91 35.67 -24.27
CA VAL A 55 -1.48 34.53 -23.42
C VAL A 55 -0.11 33.95 -23.78
N VAL A 56 0.46 34.37 -24.92
CA VAL A 56 1.84 34.09 -25.31
C VAL A 56 2.47 35.39 -25.81
N GLN A 57 3.63 35.75 -25.27
CA GLN A 57 4.46 36.84 -25.77
C GLN A 57 5.62 36.28 -26.59
N VAL A 58 5.82 36.79 -27.81
CA VAL A 58 7.03 36.52 -28.61
C VAL A 58 7.86 37.80 -28.68
N THR A 59 9.17 37.70 -28.47
CA THR A 59 10.10 38.84 -28.57
C THR A 59 11.24 38.49 -29.51
N ARG A 60 11.40 39.27 -30.59
CA ARG A 60 12.40 39.08 -31.63
C ARG A 60 13.43 40.20 -31.55
N GLN A 61 14.70 39.86 -31.31
CA GLN A 61 15.80 40.84 -31.18
C GLN A 61 15.49 41.96 -30.15
N GLY A 62 14.86 41.61 -29.02
CA GLY A 62 14.44 42.55 -27.98
C GLY A 62 13.18 43.38 -28.28
N THR A 63 12.55 43.20 -29.44
CA THR A 63 11.30 43.87 -29.82
C THR A 63 10.12 42.89 -29.73
N PRO A 64 9.03 43.21 -28.99
CA PRO A 64 7.83 42.38 -28.97
C PRO A 64 7.20 42.22 -30.37
N VAL A 65 6.69 41.03 -30.66
CA VAL A 65 5.97 40.68 -31.88
C VAL A 65 4.64 40.04 -31.47
N ALA A 66 3.55 40.38 -32.17
CA ALA A 66 2.26 39.75 -31.94
C ALA A 66 2.35 38.24 -32.19
N ALA A 67 1.90 37.44 -31.22
CA ALA A 67 1.93 35.99 -31.30
C ALA A 67 0.69 35.46 -32.04
N GLU A 68 0.91 34.62 -33.06
CA GLU A 68 -0.15 34.07 -33.93
C GLU A 68 0.01 32.55 -34.08
N LEU A 69 -1.08 31.83 -34.39
CA LEU A 69 -0.98 30.41 -34.73
C LEU A 69 -0.26 30.22 -36.07
N GLN A 70 0.59 29.20 -36.17
CA GLN A 70 1.50 28.97 -37.31
C GLN A 70 2.51 30.11 -37.53
N MET A 71 2.83 30.88 -36.48
CA MET A 71 3.85 31.93 -36.56
C MET A 71 5.24 31.33 -36.80
N PRO A 72 6.00 31.79 -37.83
CA PRO A 72 7.34 31.31 -38.10
C PRO A 72 8.39 31.91 -37.14
N LEU A 73 9.17 31.03 -36.51
CA LEU A 73 10.14 31.32 -35.47
C LEU A 73 11.59 31.17 -35.95
N GLN A 74 12.45 32.01 -35.41
CA GLN A 74 13.85 32.23 -35.79
C GLN A 74 14.77 31.97 -34.59
N ALA A 75 16.06 31.73 -34.85
CA ALA A 75 17.04 31.61 -33.77
C ALA A 75 17.18 32.94 -33.01
N GLY A 76 17.03 32.90 -31.68
CA GLY A 76 17.05 34.10 -30.84
C GLY A 76 15.70 34.82 -30.68
N ASP A 77 14.60 34.23 -31.16
CA ASP A 77 13.27 34.60 -30.65
C ASP A 77 13.09 34.04 -29.23
N THR A 78 12.62 34.86 -28.30
CA THR A 78 12.11 34.38 -27.00
C THR A 78 10.60 34.26 -27.02
N ILE A 79 10.08 33.29 -26.26
CA ILE A 79 8.66 32.97 -26.14
C ILE A 79 8.36 32.76 -24.67
N THR A 80 7.35 33.46 -24.16
CA THR A 80 6.91 33.40 -22.77
C THR A 80 5.43 33.05 -22.74
N THR A 81 5.03 31.97 -22.07
CA THR A 81 3.62 31.62 -21.81
C THR A 81 3.09 32.36 -20.56
N GLN A 82 1.79 32.28 -20.31
CA GLN A 82 1.18 32.66 -19.04
C GLN A 82 1.00 31.43 -18.13
N ALA A 83 0.54 31.65 -16.91
CA ALA A 83 0.36 30.59 -15.91
C ALA A 83 -0.64 29.49 -16.35
N ASP A 84 -1.61 29.82 -17.20
CA ASP A 84 -2.71 28.95 -17.67
C ASP A 84 -2.55 28.49 -19.14
N SER A 85 -1.51 28.97 -19.83
CA SER A 85 -1.35 28.78 -21.27
C SER A 85 -0.18 27.86 -21.63
N THR A 86 -0.27 27.22 -22.79
CA THR A 86 0.70 26.24 -23.28
C THR A 86 0.98 26.47 -24.75
N ALA A 87 2.25 26.56 -25.14
CA ALA A 87 2.66 26.82 -26.53
C ALA A 87 3.39 25.62 -27.12
N ALA A 88 2.83 25.04 -28.19
CA ALA A 88 3.44 23.97 -28.96
C ALA A 88 4.24 24.54 -30.13
N ILE A 89 5.53 24.16 -30.20
CA ILE A 89 6.51 24.68 -31.14
C ILE A 89 7.12 23.48 -31.89
N THR A 90 6.93 23.43 -33.21
CA THR A 90 7.48 22.37 -34.06
C THR A 90 8.66 22.88 -34.86
N TYR A 91 9.82 22.22 -34.72
CA TYR A 91 11.03 22.50 -35.47
C TYR A 91 11.01 21.78 -36.81
N ARG A 92 11.69 22.34 -37.82
CA ARG A 92 11.74 21.81 -39.21
C ARG A 92 12.21 20.35 -39.38
N LYS A 93 12.74 19.72 -38.32
CA LYS A 93 13.12 18.29 -38.29
C LYS A 93 12.01 17.37 -37.75
N GLY A 94 10.81 17.89 -37.46
CA GLY A 94 9.75 17.13 -36.79
C GLY A 94 9.99 16.93 -35.29
N HIS A 95 10.80 17.79 -34.66
CA HIS A 95 10.94 17.81 -33.21
C HIS A 95 9.91 18.78 -32.64
N THR A 96 9.25 18.42 -31.55
CA THR A 96 8.27 19.29 -30.91
C THR A 96 8.72 19.63 -29.49
N VAL A 97 8.62 20.92 -29.17
CA VAL A 97 8.78 21.48 -27.83
C VAL A 97 7.45 22.04 -27.39
N VAL A 98 7.07 21.80 -26.14
CA VAL A 98 5.84 22.31 -25.54
C VAL A 98 6.22 23.10 -24.30
N LEU A 99 5.98 24.41 -24.33
CA LEU A 99 6.07 25.28 -23.17
C LEU A 99 4.76 25.13 -22.38
N GLY A 100 4.84 24.70 -21.13
CA GLY A 100 3.69 24.37 -20.29
C GLY A 100 3.11 25.55 -19.49
N PRO A 101 2.02 25.28 -18.75
CA PRO A 101 1.31 26.26 -17.95
C PRO A 101 2.07 26.52 -16.63
N ALA A 102 2.99 27.48 -16.67
CA ALA A 102 3.87 27.84 -15.54
C ALA A 102 4.63 29.18 -15.75
N GLU A 103 4.07 30.11 -16.55
CA GLU A 103 4.81 31.31 -17.03
C GLU A 103 6.13 30.94 -17.75
N THR A 104 6.08 29.88 -18.57
CA THR A 104 7.27 29.23 -19.12
C THR A 104 7.97 30.13 -20.14
N ASP A 105 9.26 30.43 -19.91
CA ASP A 105 10.09 31.24 -20.80
C ASP A 105 11.19 30.41 -21.49
N GLY A 106 11.33 30.57 -22.80
CA GLY A 106 12.38 29.94 -23.60
C GLY A 106 12.86 30.76 -24.78
N GLU A 107 14.08 30.50 -25.24
CA GLU A 107 14.70 31.10 -26.43
C GLU A 107 15.08 30.03 -27.47
N ILE A 108 14.60 30.21 -28.70
CA ILE A 108 14.75 29.25 -29.80
C ILE A 108 16.22 29.14 -30.24
N ARG A 109 16.81 27.93 -30.19
CA ARG A 109 18.17 27.62 -30.69
C ARG A 109 18.11 26.75 -31.95
N LYS A 110 19.17 26.74 -32.77
CA LYS A 110 19.23 25.94 -34.01
C LYS A 110 19.19 24.41 -33.82
N GLN A 111 19.53 23.93 -32.63
CA GLN A 111 19.55 22.50 -32.27
C GLN A 111 18.96 22.27 -30.86
N GLY A 112 18.02 23.12 -30.43
CA GLY A 112 17.54 23.09 -29.05
C GLY A 112 16.68 24.29 -28.67
N MET A 113 16.58 24.52 -27.37
CA MET A 113 16.02 25.73 -26.78
C MET A 113 16.74 26.05 -25.47
N LEU A 114 16.99 27.32 -25.16
CA LEU A 114 17.40 27.75 -23.83
C LEU A 114 16.15 28.05 -23.00
N GLY A 115 15.86 27.25 -21.97
CA GLY A 115 14.78 27.50 -21.01
C GLY A 115 15.26 28.32 -19.81
N ARG A 116 14.40 29.20 -19.29
CA ARG A 116 14.71 30.04 -18.11
C ARG A 116 13.87 29.71 -16.88
N ILE A 117 12.57 29.51 -17.05
CA ILE A 117 11.61 29.20 -15.98
C ILE A 117 10.43 28.40 -16.56
N GLY A 118 9.69 27.70 -15.70
CA GLY A 118 8.46 26.97 -16.06
C GLY A 118 8.69 25.52 -16.46
N ARG A 119 7.85 24.98 -17.35
CA ARG A 119 7.82 23.54 -17.70
C ARG A 119 7.99 23.36 -19.20
N ILE A 120 8.95 22.52 -19.61
CA ILE A 120 9.26 22.28 -21.03
C ILE A 120 9.19 20.79 -21.31
N PHE A 121 8.17 20.32 -22.05
CA PHE A 121 8.17 18.98 -22.63
C PHE A 121 8.87 19.01 -24.00
N VAL A 122 9.65 17.97 -24.31
CA VAL A 122 10.38 17.84 -25.57
C VAL A 122 10.27 16.42 -26.12
N LYS A 123 10.02 16.35 -27.42
CA LYS A 123 9.95 15.15 -28.25
C LYS A 123 10.84 15.33 -29.46
N ALA A 124 11.98 14.65 -29.50
CA ALA A 124 13.04 14.91 -30.48
C ALA A 124 13.88 13.66 -30.80
N GLN A 125 14.51 13.64 -31.99
CA GLN A 125 15.39 12.55 -32.43
C GLN A 125 16.76 13.05 -32.92
N GLY A 126 17.81 12.29 -32.60
CA GLY A 126 19.19 12.73 -32.83
C GLY A 126 19.54 13.97 -32.02
N ALA A 127 20.39 14.85 -32.57
CA ALA A 127 20.90 16.03 -31.86
C ALA A 127 19.80 17.10 -31.63
N PHE A 128 19.28 17.13 -30.41
CA PHE A 128 18.49 18.21 -29.83
C PHE A 128 18.81 18.33 -28.33
N GLN A 129 18.70 19.53 -27.75
CA GLN A 129 18.93 19.74 -26.32
C GLN A 129 18.07 20.88 -25.73
N VAL A 130 17.71 20.74 -24.45
CA VAL A 130 17.25 21.87 -23.62
C VAL A 130 18.43 22.37 -22.82
N GLU A 131 18.77 23.64 -22.99
CA GLU A 131 19.81 24.36 -22.26
C GLU A 131 19.17 25.16 -21.12
N THR A 132 19.91 25.37 -20.04
CA THR A 132 19.69 26.42 -19.03
C THR A 132 21.02 27.15 -18.80
N ASP A 133 21.06 28.17 -17.93
CA ASP A 133 22.31 28.84 -17.52
C ASP A 133 23.29 27.93 -16.75
N TYR A 134 22.90 26.68 -16.47
CA TYR A 134 23.66 25.73 -15.66
C TYR A 134 23.82 24.35 -16.31
N ILE A 135 22.80 23.84 -17.02
CA ILE A 135 22.80 22.48 -17.59
C ILE A 135 22.43 22.43 -19.07
N ALA A 136 22.76 21.32 -19.72
CA ALA A 136 22.21 20.92 -21.01
C ALA A 136 21.67 19.48 -20.91
N ALA A 137 20.39 19.28 -21.22
CA ALA A 137 19.74 17.98 -21.31
C ALA A 137 19.58 17.61 -22.80
N GLY A 138 20.44 16.71 -23.29
CA GLY A 138 20.52 16.32 -24.70
C GLY A 138 19.92 14.94 -24.99
N THR A 139 19.38 14.78 -26.20
CA THR A 139 18.59 13.62 -26.62
C THR A 139 19.35 12.58 -27.44
N GLU A 140 19.12 11.28 -27.18
CA GLU A 140 19.44 10.17 -28.09
C GLU A 140 18.17 9.52 -28.70
N GLY A 141 17.12 10.31 -28.97
CA GLY A 141 15.83 9.82 -29.50
C GLY A 141 14.81 9.55 -28.39
N THR A 142 14.14 10.61 -27.93
CA THR A 142 13.57 10.64 -26.57
C THR A 142 12.39 11.58 -26.40
N GLU A 143 11.68 11.37 -25.30
CA GLU A 143 10.58 12.19 -24.81
C GLU A 143 10.82 12.50 -23.33
N PHE A 144 10.91 13.77 -22.96
CA PHE A 144 11.32 14.18 -21.61
C PHE A 144 10.73 15.55 -21.22
N VAL A 145 10.70 15.81 -19.91
CA VAL A 145 10.25 17.08 -19.33
C VAL A 145 11.37 17.72 -18.54
N VAL A 146 11.56 19.03 -18.70
CA VAL A 146 12.41 19.87 -17.85
C VAL A 146 11.50 20.81 -17.05
N ASP A 147 11.48 20.64 -15.74
CA ASP A 147 10.88 21.60 -14.80
C ASP A 147 11.97 22.57 -14.31
N LEU A 148 11.68 23.88 -14.37
CA LEU A 148 12.60 24.98 -14.04
C LEU A 148 11.99 25.86 -12.92
N GLY A 149 12.56 25.76 -11.71
CA GLY A 149 12.15 26.55 -10.55
C GLY A 149 12.91 27.88 -10.40
N ALA A 150 12.40 28.77 -9.55
CA ALA A 150 12.94 30.11 -9.34
C ALA A 150 14.41 30.13 -8.85
N ASP A 151 14.76 29.27 -7.90
CA ASP A 151 16.07 29.25 -7.24
C ASP A 151 17.10 28.35 -7.94
N THR A 152 17.24 28.46 -9.26
CA THR A 152 18.14 27.65 -10.12
C THR A 152 17.88 26.13 -10.15
N ALA A 153 16.87 25.66 -9.41
CA ALA A 153 16.49 24.26 -9.33
C ALA A 153 15.94 23.75 -10.67
N VAL A 154 16.57 22.72 -11.22
CA VAL A 154 16.14 22.04 -12.45
C VAL A 154 15.88 20.57 -12.16
N ALA A 155 14.72 20.07 -12.60
CA ALA A 155 14.42 18.64 -12.65
C ALA A 155 14.23 18.17 -14.09
N VAL A 156 14.98 17.16 -14.51
CA VAL A 156 14.92 16.55 -15.85
C VAL A 156 14.32 15.15 -15.72
N SER A 157 13.17 14.91 -16.34
CA SER A 157 12.34 13.70 -16.19
C SER A 157 12.23 12.96 -17.52
N VAL A 158 12.69 11.70 -17.60
CA VAL A 158 12.65 10.93 -18.85
C VAL A 158 11.37 10.12 -18.96
N LEU A 159 10.46 10.55 -19.84
CA LEU A 159 9.21 9.84 -20.12
C LEU A 159 9.44 8.66 -21.07
N ASN A 160 10.28 8.83 -22.10
CA ASN A 160 10.63 7.79 -23.06
C ASN A 160 12.09 7.91 -23.54
N GLY A 161 12.77 6.78 -23.74
CA GLY A 161 14.16 6.72 -24.23
C GLY A 161 15.23 6.97 -23.15
N LYS A 162 16.31 7.66 -23.50
CA LYS A 162 17.50 7.90 -22.66
C LYS A 162 18.12 9.30 -22.90
N ILE A 163 18.26 10.11 -21.84
CA ILE A 163 18.80 11.48 -21.88
C ILE A 163 20.24 11.52 -21.35
N LEU A 164 21.03 12.49 -21.80
CA LEU A 164 22.31 12.83 -21.19
C LEU A 164 22.27 14.28 -20.68
N VAL A 165 22.45 14.45 -19.37
CA VAL A 165 22.49 15.74 -18.68
C VAL A 165 23.95 16.16 -18.44
N ARG A 166 24.31 17.40 -18.75
CA ARG A 166 25.67 17.93 -18.65
C ARG A 166 25.71 19.28 -17.92
N SER A 167 26.78 19.57 -17.20
CA SER A 167 27.05 20.93 -16.70
C SER A 167 27.53 21.83 -17.84
N GLN A 168 26.88 22.98 -18.07
CA GLN A 168 27.34 24.01 -19.02
C GLN A 168 28.72 24.58 -18.65
N LYS A 169 29.05 24.51 -17.36
CA LYS A 169 30.29 25.05 -16.77
C LYS A 169 31.32 23.94 -16.49
N ASN A 170 31.06 22.71 -16.94
CA ASN A 170 31.87 21.51 -16.70
C ASN A 170 32.22 21.29 -15.20
N LEU A 171 31.28 21.59 -14.29
CA LEU A 171 31.46 21.45 -12.84
C LEU A 171 31.40 19.99 -12.36
N TRP A 172 30.80 19.10 -13.17
CA TRP A 172 30.57 17.69 -12.86
C TRP A 172 30.42 16.88 -14.16
N GLU A 173 30.73 15.59 -14.08
CA GLU A 173 30.71 14.66 -15.22
C GLU A 173 29.29 14.40 -15.76
N PRO A 174 29.10 14.20 -17.08
CA PRO A 174 27.79 13.94 -17.68
C PRO A 174 27.02 12.77 -17.06
N VAL A 175 25.80 13.04 -16.60
CA VAL A 175 24.91 12.05 -15.99
C VAL A 175 23.91 11.54 -17.03
N ARG A 176 23.85 10.23 -17.22
CA ARG A 176 22.85 9.57 -18.07
C ARG A 176 21.57 9.34 -17.26
N LEU A 177 20.43 9.53 -17.90
CA LEU A 177 19.11 9.12 -17.41
C LEU A 177 18.47 8.15 -18.40
N ASP A 178 17.89 7.08 -17.88
CA ASP A 178 17.02 6.17 -18.59
C ASP A 178 15.53 6.47 -18.30
N ARG A 179 14.64 5.80 -19.03
CA ARG A 179 13.19 5.98 -18.90
C ARG A 179 12.71 5.70 -17.47
N LEU A 180 11.82 6.58 -16.98
CA LEU A 180 11.28 6.63 -15.61
C LEU A 180 12.25 7.18 -14.55
N GLU A 181 13.39 7.76 -14.94
CA GLU A 181 14.31 8.44 -14.03
C GLU A 181 14.16 9.98 -14.08
N GLN A 182 14.48 10.62 -12.94
CA GLN A 182 14.56 12.06 -12.75
C GLN A 182 15.94 12.45 -12.20
N ALA A 183 16.61 13.38 -12.87
CA ALA A 183 17.73 14.14 -12.31
C ALA A 183 17.21 15.42 -11.65
N THR A 184 17.68 15.75 -10.44
CA THR A 184 17.40 17.04 -9.78
C THR A 184 18.71 17.70 -9.35
N THR A 185 18.90 18.99 -9.66
CA THR A 185 20.10 19.77 -9.30
C THR A 185 19.83 21.28 -9.25
N SER A 186 20.66 22.02 -8.50
CA SER A 186 20.84 23.49 -8.59
C SER A 186 21.84 23.90 -9.69
N GLY A 187 22.34 22.94 -10.46
CA GLY A 187 23.32 23.12 -11.53
C GLY A 187 24.77 23.25 -11.06
N ALA A 188 25.01 23.71 -9.84
CA ALA A 188 26.34 23.80 -9.23
C ALA A 188 26.94 22.42 -8.92
N GLU A 189 26.10 21.49 -8.44
CA GLU A 189 26.48 20.14 -8.03
C GLU A 189 25.94 19.08 -9.00
N ALA A 190 26.55 17.88 -9.00
CA ALA A 190 26.08 16.75 -9.79
C ALA A 190 24.64 16.39 -9.39
N PRO A 191 23.74 16.09 -10.36
CA PRO A 191 22.35 15.83 -10.03
C PRO A 191 22.15 14.54 -9.23
N THR A 192 21.25 14.61 -8.25
CA THR A 192 20.69 13.40 -7.63
C THR A 192 19.76 12.75 -8.64
N VAL A 193 19.97 11.45 -8.90
CA VAL A 193 19.11 10.64 -9.79
C VAL A 193 18.23 9.72 -8.95
N ALA A 194 16.94 9.71 -9.24
CA ALA A 194 15.96 8.83 -8.60
C ALA A 194 14.86 8.43 -9.61
N PRO A 195 14.11 7.33 -9.37
CA PRO A 195 12.89 7.04 -10.13
C PRO A 195 11.85 8.16 -9.97
N ILE A 196 11.09 8.46 -11.04
CA ILE A 196 9.97 9.41 -10.98
C ILE A 196 8.88 8.79 -10.09
N GLU A 197 8.44 9.55 -9.10
CA GLU A 197 7.29 9.23 -8.24
C GLU A 197 6.04 8.95 -9.10
N GLN A 198 5.30 7.89 -8.80
CA GLN A 198 4.27 7.36 -9.69
C GLN A 198 3.10 8.32 -9.95
N GLN A 199 2.67 9.08 -8.95
CA GLN A 199 1.64 10.11 -9.11
C GLN A 199 2.15 11.24 -10.02
N LYS A 200 3.33 11.81 -9.70
CA LYS A 200 4.00 12.83 -10.53
C LYS A 200 4.21 12.35 -11.97
N PHE A 201 4.57 11.09 -12.18
CA PHE A 201 4.70 10.49 -13.51
C PHE A 201 3.35 10.48 -14.23
N ASN A 202 2.30 9.91 -13.65
CA ASN A 202 1.00 9.76 -14.29
C ASN A 202 0.35 11.11 -14.63
N THR A 203 0.38 12.11 -13.74
CA THR A 203 -0.11 13.48 -14.04
C THR A 203 0.73 14.16 -15.14
N THR A 204 2.02 13.83 -15.26
CA THR A 204 2.85 14.33 -16.37
C THR A 204 2.48 13.65 -17.70
N ILE A 205 2.22 12.33 -17.68
CA ILE A 205 1.73 11.58 -18.84
C ILE A 205 0.36 12.09 -19.31
N GLU A 206 -0.56 12.34 -18.37
CA GLU A 206 -1.88 12.91 -18.62
C GLU A 206 -1.77 14.27 -19.35
N TRP A 207 -1.01 15.21 -18.80
CA TRP A 207 -0.80 16.53 -19.39
C TRP A 207 -0.17 16.46 -20.79
N VAL A 208 0.84 15.60 -21.00
CA VAL A 208 1.46 15.43 -22.33
C VAL A 208 0.47 14.84 -23.33
N ASN A 209 -0.22 13.75 -22.98
CA ASN A 209 -1.21 13.10 -23.83
C ASN A 209 -2.36 14.05 -24.21
N GLN A 210 -2.88 14.80 -23.24
CA GLN A 210 -3.93 15.79 -23.46
C GLN A 210 -3.43 16.93 -24.37
N THR A 211 -2.22 17.44 -24.12
CA THR A 211 -1.63 18.52 -24.93
C THR A 211 -1.39 18.09 -26.37
N GLU A 212 -0.77 16.93 -26.60
CA GLU A 212 -0.50 16.45 -27.96
C GLU A 212 -1.78 16.13 -28.74
N LYS A 213 -2.79 15.56 -28.08
CA LYS A 213 -4.11 15.29 -28.67
C LYS A 213 -4.83 16.57 -29.10
N LEU A 214 -4.80 17.62 -28.25
CA LEU A 214 -5.43 18.92 -28.54
C LEU A 214 -4.67 19.70 -29.61
N ALA A 215 -3.34 19.71 -29.54
CA ALA A 215 -2.46 20.40 -30.48
C ALA A 215 -2.22 19.61 -31.79
N LYS A 216 -2.70 18.37 -31.90
CA LYS A 216 -2.53 17.44 -33.03
C LYS A 216 -1.06 17.15 -33.35
N ILE A 217 -0.25 16.99 -32.31
CA ILE A 217 1.19 16.68 -32.41
C ILE A 217 1.41 15.18 -32.65
N GLU A 218 0.55 14.34 -32.09
CA GLU A 218 0.67 12.88 -32.09
C GLU A 218 -0.70 12.26 -31.80
N GLU A 219 -0.99 11.11 -32.41
CA GLU A 219 -2.25 10.38 -32.20
C GLU A 219 -2.09 9.26 -31.15
N ARG A 220 -0.86 8.74 -30.97
CA ARG A 220 -0.50 7.71 -29.98
C ARG A 220 -0.25 8.29 -28.60
N VAL A 221 -0.71 7.60 -27.56
CA VAL A 221 -0.54 8.04 -26.17
C VAL A 221 0.70 7.43 -25.51
N LEU A 222 1.31 8.17 -24.58
CA LEU A 222 2.24 7.62 -23.61
C LEU A 222 1.48 6.78 -22.58
N VAL A 223 1.99 5.58 -22.29
CA VAL A 223 1.39 4.62 -21.37
C VAL A 223 1.65 5.02 -19.91
N PRO A 224 0.61 5.19 -19.06
CA PRO A 224 0.78 5.43 -17.63
C PRO A 224 1.46 4.28 -16.87
N LYS A 225 1.95 4.54 -15.66
CA LYS A 225 2.42 3.51 -14.72
C LYS A 225 1.30 3.16 -13.72
N VAL A 226 0.79 1.93 -13.80
CA VAL A 226 -0.30 1.45 -12.92
C VAL A 226 0.09 0.26 -12.02
N GLU A 227 1.27 -0.32 -12.20
CA GLU A 227 1.82 -1.32 -11.27
C GLU A 227 1.87 -0.77 -9.83
N GLY A 228 1.37 -1.55 -8.86
CA GLY A 228 1.24 -1.17 -7.46
C GLY A 228 -0.06 -0.42 -7.10
N LEU A 229 -0.93 -0.08 -8.07
CA LEU A 229 -2.22 0.56 -7.80
C LEU A 229 -3.36 -0.47 -7.66
N PRO A 230 -4.45 -0.15 -6.94
CA PRO A 230 -5.71 -0.89 -7.03
C PRO A 230 -6.25 -0.91 -8.45
N ILE A 231 -6.87 -2.02 -8.87
CA ILE A 231 -7.33 -2.24 -10.24
C ILE A 231 -8.36 -1.20 -10.71
N GLU A 232 -9.23 -0.70 -9.84
CA GLU A 232 -10.21 0.34 -10.18
C GLU A 232 -9.52 1.66 -10.57
N GLN A 233 -8.53 2.10 -9.76
CA GLN A 233 -7.72 3.29 -10.05
C GLN A 233 -6.86 3.10 -11.30
N ALA A 234 -6.31 1.90 -11.51
CA ALA A 234 -5.56 1.56 -12.72
C ALA A 234 -6.45 1.62 -13.98
N GLN A 235 -7.68 1.11 -13.90
CA GLN A 235 -8.66 1.18 -14.99
C GLN A 235 -9.07 2.63 -15.30
N GLU A 236 -9.28 3.47 -14.28
CA GLU A 236 -9.56 4.88 -14.49
C GLU A 236 -8.41 5.59 -15.23
N ILE A 237 -7.17 5.48 -14.72
CA ILE A 237 -5.99 6.13 -15.31
C ILE A 237 -5.75 5.67 -16.75
N LEU A 238 -5.91 4.38 -17.05
CA LEU A 238 -5.77 3.86 -18.42
C LEU A 238 -6.93 4.30 -19.33
N SER A 239 -8.16 4.36 -18.83
CA SER A 239 -9.32 4.86 -19.59
C SER A 239 -9.21 6.36 -19.87
N GLN A 240 -8.68 7.16 -18.95
CA GLN A 240 -8.38 8.59 -19.18
C GLN A 240 -7.32 8.77 -20.27
N ALA A 241 -6.31 7.90 -20.32
CA ALA A 241 -5.34 7.82 -21.41
C ALA A 241 -5.90 7.24 -22.72
N GLY A 242 -7.15 6.78 -22.77
CA GLY A 242 -7.75 6.18 -23.97
C GLY A 242 -7.23 4.78 -24.30
N LEU A 243 -6.78 4.03 -23.29
CA LEU A 243 -6.33 2.65 -23.40
C LEU A 243 -7.40 1.70 -22.84
N LYS A 244 -7.51 0.52 -23.43
CA LYS A 244 -8.40 -0.55 -22.94
C LYS A 244 -7.63 -1.45 -21.98
N VAL A 245 -8.34 -2.00 -21.01
CA VAL A 245 -7.77 -2.90 -20.01
C VAL A 245 -8.33 -4.31 -20.21
N ASN A 246 -7.45 -5.30 -20.23
CA ASN A 246 -7.78 -6.69 -19.97
C ASN A 246 -7.08 -7.14 -18.69
N VAL A 247 -7.75 -7.99 -17.90
CA VAL A 247 -7.29 -8.35 -16.55
C VAL A 247 -7.10 -9.85 -16.44
N ARG A 248 -5.92 -10.24 -15.94
CA ARG A 248 -5.60 -11.62 -15.56
C ARG A 248 -5.28 -11.68 -14.07
N GLU A 249 -6.15 -12.32 -13.31
CA GLU A 249 -5.91 -12.61 -11.90
C GLU A 249 -4.89 -13.74 -11.71
N VAL A 250 -4.06 -13.63 -10.67
CA VAL A 250 -3.12 -14.65 -10.17
C VAL A 250 -3.06 -14.58 -8.64
N ILE A 251 -2.58 -15.64 -7.98
CA ILE A 251 -2.28 -15.61 -6.53
C ILE A 251 -0.75 -15.57 -6.37
N GLU A 252 -0.22 -14.43 -5.91
CA GLU A 252 1.20 -14.19 -5.61
C GLU A 252 1.36 -13.59 -4.20
N ASN A 253 2.33 -14.11 -3.44
CA ASN A 253 2.57 -13.76 -2.03
C ASN A 253 3.26 -12.40 -1.83
N LYS A 254 2.78 -11.33 -2.50
CA LYS A 254 3.49 -10.04 -2.63
C LYS A 254 2.60 -8.79 -2.61
N ALA A 255 1.28 -8.93 -2.69
CA ALA A 255 0.38 -7.77 -2.72
C ALA A 255 -0.96 -8.02 -2.01
N GLN A 256 -1.72 -6.95 -1.85
CA GLN A 256 -3.12 -6.97 -1.44
C GLN A 256 -4.01 -7.40 -2.62
N GLY A 257 -5.14 -8.08 -2.35
CA GLY A 257 -6.10 -8.45 -3.40
C GLY A 257 -6.58 -7.23 -4.19
N GLY A 258 -6.73 -7.38 -5.50
CA GLY A 258 -7.08 -6.30 -6.42
C GLY A 258 -5.92 -5.38 -6.83
N THR A 259 -4.69 -5.61 -6.37
CA THR A 259 -3.52 -4.79 -6.76
C THR A 259 -2.96 -5.21 -8.12
N VAL A 260 -2.64 -4.25 -9.00
CA VAL A 260 -1.91 -4.50 -10.24
C VAL A 260 -0.47 -4.91 -9.93
N LEU A 261 -0.11 -6.15 -10.26
CA LEU A 261 1.24 -6.67 -10.11
C LEU A 261 2.16 -6.27 -11.27
N ARG A 262 1.66 -6.38 -12.52
CA ARG A 262 2.46 -6.19 -13.75
C ARG A 262 1.61 -5.64 -14.90
N GLN A 263 2.19 -4.78 -15.76
CA GLN A 263 1.59 -4.34 -17.02
C GLN A 263 2.39 -4.80 -18.25
N ASN A 264 1.72 -5.21 -19.34
CA ASN A 264 2.42 -5.66 -20.56
C ASN A 264 3.05 -4.52 -21.38
N LEU A 265 2.39 -3.36 -21.45
CA LEU A 265 2.92 -2.17 -22.11
C LEU A 265 3.74 -1.36 -21.12
N LEU A 266 5.00 -1.13 -21.47
CA LEU A 266 5.97 -0.47 -20.59
C LEU A 266 5.53 0.98 -20.29
N PRO A 267 5.54 1.44 -19.03
CA PRO A 267 5.23 2.83 -18.71
C PRO A 267 6.14 3.79 -19.48
N GLY A 268 5.55 4.86 -20.02
CA GLY A 268 6.27 5.84 -20.85
C GLY A 268 6.63 5.36 -22.25
N SER A 269 6.22 4.15 -22.67
CA SER A 269 6.22 3.80 -24.10
C SER A 269 5.00 4.39 -24.82
N ARG A 270 5.04 4.46 -26.15
CA ARG A 270 3.91 4.91 -26.99
C ARG A 270 3.04 3.73 -27.40
N ALA A 271 1.72 3.91 -27.32
CA ALA A 271 0.71 2.97 -27.76
C ALA A 271 -0.39 3.66 -28.59
N GLU A 272 -1.04 2.94 -29.50
CA GLU A 272 -2.22 3.43 -30.21
C GLU A 272 -3.38 3.63 -29.23
N VAL A 273 -4.24 4.63 -29.46
CA VAL A 273 -5.52 4.75 -28.73
C VAL A 273 -6.36 3.50 -29.00
N GLU A 274 -7.20 3.10 -28.05
CA GLU A 274 -7.95 1.82 -28.05
C GLU A 274 -7.10 0.54 -27.92
N SER A 275 -5.75 0.64 -27.78
CA SER A 275 -4.90 -0.53 -27.52
C SER A 275 -5.31 -1.26 -26.25
N VAL A 276 -5.32 -2.60 -26.29
CA VAL A 276 -5.56 -3.44 -25.12
C VAL A 276 -4.25 -3.62 -24.35
N LEU A 277 -4.26 -3.16 -23.11
CA LEU A 277 -3.20 -3.30 -22.13
C LEU A 277 -3.60 -4.42 -21.16
N GLU A 278 -2.76 -5.45 -21.09
CA GLU A 278 -2.93 -6.62 -20.23
C GLU A 278 -2.33 -6.33 -18.85
N LEU A 279 -3.17 -6.36 -17.81
CA LEU A 279 -2.77 -6.26 -16.42
C LEU A 279 -2.79 -7.63 -15.76
N VAL A 280 -1.69 -7.99 -15.11
CA VAL A 280 -1.66 -9.08 -14.13
C VAL A 280 -2.01 -8.48 -12.77
N VAL A 281 -3.04 -9.02 -12.11
CA VAL A 281 -3.60 -8.49 -10.86
C VAL A 281 -3.57 -9.58 -9.79
N GLU A 282 -3.29 -9.21 -8.55
CA GLU A 282 -3.41 -10.12 -7.41
C GLU A 282 -4.89 -10.44 -7.16
N LYS A 283 -5.24 -11.72 -7.14
CA LYS A 283 -6.63 -12.17 -6.94
C LYS A 283 -7.12 -11.72 -5.56
N THR A 284 -8.26 -11.06 -5.52
CA THR A 284 -9.02 -10.90 -4.27
C THR A 284 -9.50 -12.28 -3.82
N LEU A 285 -8.87 -12.82 -2.78
CA LEU A 285 -9.26 -14.11 -2.22
C LEU A 285 -10.67 -14.01 -1.64
N ARG A 286 -11.49 -15.03 -1.88
CA ARG A 286 -12.87 -15.12 -1.41
C ARG A 286 -12.96 -16.14 -0.30
N LEU A 287 -12.95 -15.68 0.95
CA LEU A 287 -12.99 -16.53 2.14
C LEU A 287 -14.42 -16.63 2.66
N SER A 288 -14.70 -17.67 3.44
CA SER A 288 -15.95 -17.78 4.20
C SER A 288 -15.66 -17.90 5.69
N LEU A 289 -16.52 -17.30 6.51
CA LEU A 289 -16.45 -17.33 7.96
C LEU A 289 -17.78 -17.87 8.51
N PHE A 290 -17.74 -19.02 9.16
CA PHE A 290 -18.88 -19.62 9.83
C PHE A 290 -18.83 -19.33 11.32
N LEU A 291 -19.78 -18.54 11.82
CA LEU A 291 -19.97 -18.23 13.24
C LEU A 291 -21.37 -18.70 13.71
N PRO A 292 -21.60 -18.82 15.02
CA PRO A 292 -22.95 -18.93 15.54
C PRO A 292 -23.74 -17.63 15.34
N GLU A 293 -25.04 -17.75 15.16
CA GLU A 293 -25.95 -16.58 15.20
C GLU A 293 -26.16 -16.17 16.67
N SER A 294 -25.54 -15.06 17.06
CA SER A 294 -25.57 -14.56 18.43
C SER A 294 -25.18 -13.09 18.51
N GLU A 295 -25.86 -12.37 19.41
CA GLU A 295 -25.55 -10.99 19.82
C GLU A 295 -24.64 -10.93 21.08
N ALA A 296 -24.19 -12.08 21.60
CA ALA A 296 -23.27 -12.11 22.73
C ALA A 296 -21.89 -11.53 22.31
N TYR A 297 -21.32 -10.66 23.16
CA TYR A 297 -20.13 -9.86 22.86
C TYR A 297 -18.97 -10.69 22.28
N PHE A 298 -18.75 -11.91 22.77
CA PHE A 298 -17.74 -12.81 22.24
C PHE A 298 -17.86 -13.04 20.71
N TRP A 299 -19.08 -13.30 20.21
CA TRP A 299 -19.31 -13.63 18.80
C TRP A 299 -19.35 -12.39 17.90
N THR A 300 -19.83 -11.26 18.40
CA THR A 300 -19.77 -9.98 17.67
C THR A 300 -18.34 -9.47 17.57
N ASN A 301 -17.57 -9.51 18.66
CA ASN A 301 -16.15 -9.14 18.68
C ASN A 301 -15.28 -10.07 17.81
N THR A 302 -15.57 -11.39 17.78
CA THR A 302 -14.94 -12.34 16.86
C THR A 302 -15.21 -11.98 15.39
N ARG A 303 -16.44 -11.59 15.05
CA ARG A 303 -16.82 -11.13 13.71
C ARG A 303 -16.07 -9.86 13.34
N GLU A 304 -16.02 -8.87 14.22
CA GLU A 304 -15.31 -7.60 14.01
C GLU A 304 -13.81 -7.80 13.78
N GLY A 305 -13.17 -8.70 14.54
CA GLY A 305 -11.76 -9.06 14.34
C GLY A 305 -11.47 -9.68 12.98
N ALA A 306 -12.30 -10.65 12.57
CA ALA A 306 -12.19 -11.29 11.26
C ALA A 306 -12.44 -10.31 10.10
N GLU A 307 -13.47 -9.47 10.18
CA GLU A 307 -13.72 -8.43 9.18
C GLU A 307 -12.62 -7.37 9.13
N SER A 308 -12.07 -6.99 10.29
CA SER A 308 -10.96 -6.04 10.39
C SER A 308 -9.74 -6.57 9.65
N GLU A 309 -9.37 -7.83 9.87
CA GLU A 309 -8.27 -8.46 9.16
C GLU A 309 -8.58 -8.68 7.67
N ALA A 310 -9.81 -9.04 7.31
CA ALA A 310 -10.20 -9.16 5.90
C ALA A 310 -10.03 -7.84 5.12
N ARG A 311 -10.41 -6.71 5.76
CA ARG A 311 -10.16 -5.36 5.23
C ARG A 311 -8.66 -5.06 5.12
N LYS A 312 -7.86 -5.37 6.16
CA LYS A 312 -6.38 -5.18 6.15
C LYS A 312 -5.69 -5.98 5.04
N LEU A 313 -6.12 -7.23 4.79
CA LEU A 313 -5.48 -8.15 3.84
C LEU A 313 -6.03 -8.05 2.40
N GLY A 314 -7.13 -7.31 2.20
CA GLY A 314 -7.80 -7.13 0.92
C GLY A 314 -8.42 -8.42 0.39
N VAL A 315 -9.31 -9.03 1.17
CA VAL A 315 -10.01 -10.27 0.83
C VAL A 315 -11.51 -10.13 1.05
N GLU A 316 -12.31 -10.78 0.22
CA GLU A 316 -13.76 -10.86 0.39
C GLU A 316 -14.07 -11.86 1.51
N LEU A 317 -14.91 -11.48 2.48
CA LEU A 317 -15.30 -12.34 3.59
C LEU A 317 -16.81 -12.61 3.56
N LEU A 318 -17.18 -13.81 3.12
CA LEU A 318 -18.56 -14.31 3.18
C LEU A 318 -18.86 -14.79 4.60
N LEU A 319 -19.45 -13.92 5.42
CA LEU A 319 -20.01 -14.31 6.71
C LEU A 319 -21.22 -15.24 6.50
N VAL A 320 -21.23 -16.34 7.24
CA VAL A 320 -22.36 -17.25 7.41
C VAL A 320 -22.62 -17.39 8.91
N THR A 321 -23.84 -17.11 9.34
CA THR A 321 -24.32 -17.38 10.70
C THR A 321 -25.19 -18.64 10.71
N THR A 322 -25.31 -19.29 11.86
CA THR A 322 -26.22 -20.43 12.05
C THR A 322 -26.74 -20.43 13.48
N GLU A 323 -28.06 -20.50 13.67
CA GLU A 323 -28.71 -20.58 14.99
C GLU A 323 -28.27 -21.83 15.76
N TRP A 324 -28.14 -21.71 17.09
CA TRP A 324 -27.92 -22.85 17.99
C TRP A 324 -29.22 -23.64 18.23
N GLY A 325 -29.10 -24.97 18.35
CA GLY A 325 -30.21 -25.87 18.69
C GLY A 325 -30.09 -27.26 18.03
N ASP A 326 -31.10 -28.10 18.20
CA ASP A 326 -31.13 -29.53 17.80
C ASP A 326 -30.82 -29.81 16.32
N GLN A 327 -30.88 -28.81 15.43
CA GLN A 327 -30.63 -28.94 13.99
C GLN A 327 -29.40 -28.15 13.52
N ALA A 328 -28.72 -27.43 14.42
CA ALA A 328 -27.65 -26.48 14.10
C ALA A 328 -26.50 -27.14 13.31
N SER A 329 -26.10 -28.37 13.67
CA SER A 329 -24.98 -29.04 12.98
C SER A 329 -25.32 -29.51 11.56
N GLU A 330 -26.58 -29.88 11.27
CA GLU A 330 -27.00 -30.22 9.90
C GLU A 330 -27.17 -28.94 9.07
N ALA A 331 -27.67 -27.85 9.67
CA ALA A 331 -27.69 -26.54 9.02
C ALA A 331 -26.28 -26.06 8.64
N GLN A 332 -25.33 -26.07 9.59
CA GLN A 332 -23.93 -25.72 9.35
C GLN A 332 -23.30 -26.59 8.25
N ALA A 333 -23.56 -27.91 8.24
CA ALA A 333 -23.10 -28.80 7.18
C ALA A 333 -23.75 -28.48 5.81
N GLN A 334 -25.05 -28.14 5.76
CA GLN A 334 -25.70 -27.73 4.52
C GLN A 334 -25.14 -26.42 3.97
N ASP A 335 -24.82 -25.46 4.83
CA ASP A 335 -24.24 -24.17 4.42
C ASP A 335 -22.77 -24.28 4.01
N LEU A 336 -21.95 -25.07 4.71
CA LEU A 336 -20.62 -25.49 4.23
C LEU A 336 -20.74 -26.11 2.82
N ARG A 337 -21.69 -27.03 2.62
CA ARG A 337 -21.96 -27.65 1.31
C ARG A 337 -22.39 -26.63 0.26
N LYS A 338 -23.06 -25.53 0.61
CA LYS A 338 -23.41 -24.43 -0.31
C LYS A 338 -22.16 -23.63 -0.69
N VAL A 339 -21.37 -23.21 0.29
CA VAL A 339 -20.15 -22.40 0.13
C VAL A 339 -19.06 -23.14 -0.65
N ILE A 340 -18.84 -24.42 -0.36
CA ILE A 340 -17.89 -25.28 -1.10
C ILE A 340 -18.27 -25.40 -2.59
N ARG A 341 -19.55 -25.26 -2.96
CA ARG A 341 -19.99 -25.20 -4.38
C ARG A 341 -19.79 -23.83 -5.04
N GLN A 342 -19.54 -22.77 -4.28
CA GLN A 342 -19.20 -21.44 -4.80
C GLN A 342 -17.69 -21.30 -5.11
N ASN A 343 -16.88 -22.32 -4.79
CA ASN A 343 -15.42 -22.31 -4.93
C ASN A 343 -14.77 -21.09 -4.24
N VAL A 344 -15.06 -20.92 -2.96
CA VAL A 344 -14.27 -20.05 -2.07
C VAL A 344 -12.81 -20.51 -2.01
N ASP A 345 -11.90 -19.58 -1.80
CA ASP A 345 -10.46 -19.84 -1.65
C ASP A 345 -10.10 -20.42 -0.27
N GLY A 346 -10.99 -20.33 0.72
CA GLY A 346 -10.79 -20.89 2.05
C GLY A 346 -12.01 -20.79 2.97
N ILE A 347 -11.98 -21.56 4.06
CA ILE A 347 -13.05 -21.60 5.08
C ILE A 347 -12.44 -21.42 6.47
N ALA A 348 -12.97 -20.48 7.25
CA ALA A 348 -12.81 -20.42 8.70
C ALA A 348 -14.15 -20.79 9.36
N VAL A 349 -14.15 -21.67 10.36
CA VAL A 349 -15.39 -22.19 10.95
C VAL A 349 -15.29 -22.41 12.47
N VAL A 350 -16.29 -21.95 13.21
CA VAL A 350 -16.57 -22.40 14.59
C VAL A 350 -17.43 -23.67 14.50
N PRO A 351 -16.87 -24.88 14.68
CA PRO A 351 -17.65 -26.10 14.57
C PRO A 351 -18.67 -26.26 15.71
N PHE A 352 -19.83 -26.83 15.37
CA PHE A 352 -20.86 -27.19 16.36
C PHE A 352 -20.80 -28.66 16.78
N SER A 353 -20.38 -29.56 15.89
CA SER A 353 -20.13 -30.98 16.19
C SER A 353 -19.33 -31.65 15.06
N ASP A 354 -18.98 -32.92 15.24
CA ASP A 354 -18.40 -33.81 14.23
C ASP A 354 -19.24 -33.94 12.94
N GLY A 355 -20.53 -33.58 12.97
CA GLY A 355 -21.43 -33.63 11.82
C GLY A 355 -20.97 -32.84 10.59
N ILE A 356 -20.02 -31.91 10.72
CA ILE A 356 -19.42 -31.19 9.58
C ILE A 356 -18.26 -31.92 8.89
N ILE A 357 -17.68 -32.96 9.50
CA ILE A 357 -16.51 -33.69 8.96
C ILE A 357 -16.67 -34.09 7.48
N PRO A 358 -17.82 -34.65 7.01
CA PRO A 358 -18.01 -35.00 5.61
C PRO A 358 -17.96 -33.81 4.62
N GLU A 359 -18.15 -32.59 5.11
CA GLU A 359 -18.01 -31.36 4.31
C GLU A 359 -16.59 -30.80 4.39
N ILE A 360 -15.86 -30.98 5.49
CA ILE A 360 -14.43 -30.67 5.57
C ILE A 360 -13.63 -31.57 4.61
N VAL A 361 -13.94 -32.87 4.58
CA VAL A 361 -13.42 -33.80 3.56
C VAL A 361 -13.75 -33.31 2.13
N ARG A 362 -14.94 -32.73 1.91
CA ARG A 362 -15.36 -32.18 0.60
C ARG A 362 -14.64 -30.89 0.22
N ALA A 363 -14.20 -30.09 1.20
CA ALA A 363 -13.36 -28.91 1.00
C ALA A 363 -11.93 -29.33 0.61
N ALA A 364 -11.35 -30.29 1.34
CA ALA A 364 -10.05 -30.89 1.01
C ALA A 364 -10.01 -31.50 -0.40
N GLN A 365 -11.09 -32.19 -0.81
CA GLN A 365 -11.27 -32.72 -2.19
C GLN A 365 -11.39 -31.64 -3.30
N ARG A 366 -11.34 -30.34 -2.95
CA ARG A 366 -11.30 -29.20 -3.88
C ARG A 366 -10.06 -28.31 -3.67
N ASP A 367 -9.08 -28.77 -2.90
CA ASP A 367 -7.93 -27.98 -2.47
C ASP A 367 -8.32 -26.69 -1.70
N ILE A 368 -9.50 -26.66 -1.07
CA ILE A 368 -9.98 -25.54 -0.24
C ILE A 368 -9.47 -25.74 1.20
N PRO A 369 -8.53 -24.91 1.71
CA PRO A 369 -8.08 -25.00 3.09
C PRO A 369 -9.18 -24.62 4.08
N VAL A 370 -9.18 -25.32 5.21
CA VAL A 370 -10.08 -25.08 6.34
C VAL A 370 -9.28 -24.80 7.60
N VAL A 371 -9.68 -23.81 8.37
CA VAL A 371 -9.22 -23.57 9.75
C VAL A 371 -10.41 -23.58 10.72
N THR A 372 -10.25 -24.20 11.88
CA THR A 372 -11.26 -24.17 12.96
C THR A 372 -10.98 -23.02 13.92
N LEU A 373 -12.03 -22.35 14.38
CA LEU A 373 -11.96 -21.22 15.31
C LEU A 373 -12.66 -21.57 16.63
N PHE A 374 -12.00 -21.29 17.76
CA PHE A 374 -12.49 -21.47 19.14
C PHE A 374 -12.86 -22.91 19.54
N ASN A 375 -13.87 -23.50 18.89
CA ASN A 375 -14.24 -24.91 19.03
C ASN A 375 -13.40 -25.81 18.10
N SER A 376 -13.31 -27.09 18.44
CA SER A 376 -12.85 -28.16 17.55
C SER A 376 -13.85 -29.31 17.51
N PHE A 377 -13.53 -30.35 16.74
CA PHE A 377 -14.25 -31.63 16.65
C PHE A 377 -13.23 -32.78 16.72
N HIS A 378 -13.66 -34.04 16.63
CA HIS A 378 -12.75 -35.19 16.63
C HIS A 378 -11.84 -35.17 15.39
N LEU A 379 -10.61 -34.68 15.55
CA LEU A 379 -9.65 -34.50 14.46
C LEU A 379 -9.14 -35.82 13.90
N ASP A 380 -9.09 -36.88 14.72
CA ASP A 380 -8.71 -38.22 14.28
C ASP A 380 -9.73 -38.80 13.28
N ASP A 381 -11.04 -38.65 13.52
CA ASP A 381 -12.12 -39.07 12.61
C ASP A 381 -12.04 -38.38 11.22
N LEU A 382 -11.53 -37.14 11.17
CA LEU A 382 -11.26 -36.43 9.92
C LEU A 382 -10.00 -36.98 9.22
N LYS A 383 -8.97 -37.30 10.00
CA LYS A 383 -7.67 -37.83 9.54
C LYS A 383 -7.78 -39.25 9.00
N GLU A 384 -8.61 -40.11 9.61
CA GLU A 384 -8.95 -41.44 9.07
C GLU A 384 -9.62 -41.36 7.69
N GLN A 385 -10.31 -40.25 7.39
CA GLN A 385 -10.92 -39.97 6.09
C GLN A 385 -9.96 -39.26 5.10
N GLY A 386 -8.68 -39.10 5.46
CA GLY A 386 -7.65 -38.53 4.59
C GLY A 386 -7.73 -37.02 4.43
N ALA A 387 -8.31 -36.31 5.40
CA ALA A 387 -8.39 -34.85 5.44
C ALA A 387 -7.81 -34.29 6.76
N VAL A 388 -7.58 -32.98 6.80
CA VAL A 388 -7.05 -32.26 7.97
C VAL A 388 -7.56 -30.81 7.93
N VAL A 389 -7.70 -30.17 9.08
CA VAL A 389 -7.84 -28.70 9.14
C VAL A 389 -6.45 -28.11 9.37
N TYR A 390 -6.06 -27.12 8.56
CA TYR A 390 -4.68 -26.64 8.52
C TYR A 390 -4.26 -26.00 9.84
N ALA A 391 -5.19 -25.35 10.52
CA ALA A 391 -5.00 -24.79 11.85
C ALA A 391 -6.27 -24.86 12.70
N PHE A 392 -6.08 -25.02 14.01
CA PHE A 392 -7.06 -24.73 15.05
C PHE A 392 -6.62 -23.44 15.76
N VAL A 393 -7.43 -22.39 15.63
CA VAL A 393 -7.17 -21.04 16.14
C VAL A 393 -8.05 -20.80 17.36
N ALA A 394 -7.45 -20.82 18.55
CA ALA A 394 -8.15 -20.68 19.81
C ALA A 394 -7.25 -20.08 20.88
N GLU A 395 -7.84 -19.70 22.00
CA GLU A 395 -7.13 -19.34 23.23
C GLU A 395 -6.43 -20.58 23.82
N SER A 396 -5.70 -20.43 24.94
CA SER A 396 -5.02 -21.55 25.58
C SER A 396 -5.05 -21.39 27.09
N PHE A 397 -6.03 -22.05 27.71
CA PHE A 397 -6.26 -22.07 29.16
C PHE A 397 -4.99 -22.33 29.98
N PHE A 398 -4.08 -23.17 29.47
CA PHE A 398 -2.76 -23.39 30.07
C PHE A 398 -1.88 -22.11 30.08
N LEU A 399 -1.83 -21.34 28.99
CA LEU A 399 -1.11 -20.06 28.93
C LEU A 399 -1.80 -18.97 29.77
N ASP A 400 -3.11 -19.09 29.99
CA ASP A 400 -3.88 -18.17 30.84
C ASP A 400 -3.51 -18.35 32.31
N GLY A 401 -3.49 -19.61 32.78
CA GLY A 401 -2.97 -19.97 34.10
C GLY A 401 -1.52 -19.54 34.30
N GLN A 402 -0.65 -19.73 33.29
CA GLN A 402 0.73 -19.23 33.33
C GLN A 402 0.80 -17.71 33.51
N GLN A 403 0.03 -16.92 32.76
CA GLN A 403 -0.01 -15.46 32.89
C GLN A 403 -0.47 -15.00 34.28
N VAL A 404 -1.45 -15.68 34.88
CA VAL A 404 -1.88 -15.36 36.26
C VAL A 404 -0.78 -15.68 37.28
N ALA A 405 -0.09 -16.81 37.12
CA ALA A 405 1.04 -17.17 37.98
C ALA A 405 2.21 -16.18 37.85
N GLU A 406 2.56 -15.76 36.62
CA GLU A 406 3.57 -14.73 36.37
C GLU A 406 3.16 -13.39 37.00
N PHE A 407 1.91 -12.96 36.87
CA PHE A 407 1.42 -11.70 37.43
C PHE A 407 1.43 -11.72 38.97
N ILE A 408 0.89 -12.76 39.61
CA ILE A 408 0.93 -12.91 41.07
C ILE A 408 2.38 -12.94 41.58
N SER A 409 3.30 -13.57 40.82
CA SER A 409 4.73 -13.56 41.12
C SER A 409 5.37 -12.18 41.02
N GLN A 410 4.95 -11.35 40.07
CA GLN A 410 5.41 -9.96 39.95
C GLN A 410 4.86 -9.07 41.08
N GLN A 411 3.60 -9.25 41.47
CA GLN A 411 2.96 -8.45 42.54
C GLN A 411 3.53 -8.77 43.93
N LEU A 412 3.78 -10.04 44.26
CA LEU A 412 4.34 -10.46 45.55
C LEU A 412 5.89 -10.39 45.57
N GLY A 413 6.53 -10.55 44.42
CA GLY A 413 7.97 -10.38 44.23
C GLY A 413 8.82 -11.18 45.23
N ALA A 414 9.91 -10.56 45.69
CA ALA A 414 10.82 -11.16 46.66
C ALA A 414 10.28 -11.22 48.10
N ALA A 415 9.13 -10.61 48.40
CA ALA A 415 8.47 -10.73 49.70
C ALA A 415 7.71 -12.07 49.81
N GLY A 416 7.21 -12.58 48.68
CA GLY A 416 6.57 -13.89 48.60
C GLY A 416 5.20 -13.97 49.27
N GLY A 417 4.72 -15.19 49.49
CA GLY A 417 3.45 -15.42 50.18
C GLY A 417 2.84 -16.81 50.00
N GLU A 418 1.84 -17.08 50.83
CA GLU A 418 0.92 -18.21 50.65
C GLU A 418 -0.11 -17.85 49.59
N VAL A 419 -0.38 -18.76 48.66
CA VAL A 419 -1.29 -18.57 47.51
C VAL A 419 -2.30 -19.72 47.46
N ALA A 420 -3.52 -19.48 46.97
CA ALA A 420 -4.53 -20.52 46.77
C ALA A 420 -5.17 -20.44 45.39
N VAL A 421 -5.77 -21.54 44.95
CA VAL A 421 -6.48 -21.64 43.66
C VAL A 421 -7.92 -22.12 43.90
N LEU A 422 -8.88 -21.43 43.28
CA LEU A 422 -10.27 -21.86 43.16
C LEU A 422 -10.46 -22.45 41.76
N GLU A 423 -10.54 -23.78 41.71
CA GLU A 423 -10.74 -24.55 40.48
C GLU A 423 -12.22 -24.57 40.06
N GLY A 424 -12.46 -24.81 38.77
CA GLY A 424 -13.79 -25.03 38.22
C GLY A 424 -14.34 -26.42 38.54
N VAL A 425 -14.89 -27.09 37.53
CA VAL A 425 -15.32 -28.50 37.64
C VAL A 425 -14.15 -29.42 37.27
N PRO A 426 -13.65 -30.29 38.17
CA PRO A 426 -12.55 -31.21 37.86
C PRO A 426 -12.91 -32.15 36.71
N GLY A 427 -11.98 -32.37 35.77
CA GLY A 427 -12.22 -33.15 34.55
C GLY A 427 -12.76 -32.34 33.37
N GLN A 428 -12.96 -31.03 33.53
CA GLN A 428 -13.17 -30.10 32.40
C GLN A 428 -11.84 -29.48 31.98
N ILE A 429 -11.56 -29.48 30.68
CA ILE A 429 -10.28 -29.03 30.09
C ILE A 429 -10.02 -27.57 30.49
N GLU A 430 -11.07 -26.75 30.51
CA GLU A 430 -11.06 -25.33 30.88
C GLU A 430 -10.65 -25.09 32.34
N SER A 431 -10.90 -26.07 33.23
CA SER A 431 -10.46 -26.03 34.64
C SER A 431 -9.07 -26.64 34.81
N ASP A 432 -8.84 -27.81 34.19
CA ASP A 432 -7.61 -28.57 34.36
C ASP A 432 -6.41 -27.89 33.70
N GLU A 433 -6.54 -27.36 32.47
CA GLU A 433 -5.47 -26.60 31.82
C GLU A 433 -5.14 -25.30 32.56
N GLN A 434 -6.15 -24.54 33.04
CA GLN A 434 -5.94 -23.31 33.81
C GLN A 434 -5.17 -23.58 35.11
N ARG A 435 -5.54 -24.62 35.86
CA ARG A 435 -4.79 -25.05 37.04
C ARG A 435 -3.37 -25.47 36.65
N ASP A 436 -3.23 -26.40 35.72
CA ASP A 436 -1.93 -27.03 35.43
C ASP A 436 -0.93 -26.01 34.84
N GLY A 437 -1.41 -25.04 34.07
CA GLY A 437 -0.64 -23.89 33.60
C GLY A 437 -0.18 -22.97 34.72
N PHE A 438 -1.06 -22.66 35.66
CA PHE A 438 -0.73 -21.87 36.86
C PHE A 438 0.34 -22.58 37.71
N PHE A 439 0.15 -23.89 37.98
CA PHE A 439 1.10 -24.70 38.73
C PHE A 439 2.47 -24.77 38.04
N ALA A 440 2.50 -24.95 36.71
CA ALA A 440 3.73 -25.06 35.92
C ALA A 440 4.66 -23.82 36.02
N VAL A 441 4.13 -22.65 36.39
CA VAL A 441 4.94 -21.44 36.67
C VAL A 441 5.12 -21.20 38.17
N ILE A 442 4.05 -21.25 38.97
CA ILE A 442 4.10 -20.82 40.38
C ILE A 442 5.06 -21.68 41.23
N GLU A 443 5.19 -22.98 40.93
CA GLU A 443 6.10 -23.89 41.63
C GLU A 443 7.58 -23.60 41.35
N GLN A 444 7.88 -22.87 40.26
CA GLN A 444 9.24 -22.45 39.92
C GLN A 444 9.70 -21.18 40.67
N VAL A 445 8.85 -20.58 41.52
CA VAL A 445 9.11 -19.32 42.23
C VAL A 445 9.24 -19.57 43.74
N PRO A 446 10.46 -19.79 44.30
CA PRO A 446 10.63 -20.29 45.67
C PRO A 446 10.20 -19.36 46.81
N ALA A 447 9.81 -18.12 46.51
CA ALA A 447 9.21 -17.19 47.47
C ALA A 447 7.69 -17.43 47.65
N LEU A 448 7.07 -18.18 46.75
CA LEU A 448 5.64 -18.47 46.73
C LEU A 448 5.38 -19.91 47.13
N LYS A 449 4.21 -20.13 47.70
CA LYS A 449 3.75 -21.46 48.07
C LYS A 449 2.24 -21.56 47.84
N VAL A 450 1.81 -22.42 46.93
CA VAL A 450 0.41 -22.83 46.89
C VAL A 450 0.12 -23.63 48.16
N VAL A 451 -0.83 -23.17 48.97
CA VAL A 451 -1.22 -23.82 50.24
C VAL A 451 -2.45 -24.69 50.11
N THR A 452 -3.31 -24.41 49.13
CA THR A 452 -4.46 -25.26 48.77
C THR A 452 -4.94 -24.95 47.34
N SER A 453 -5.62 -25.91 46.74
CA SER A 453 -6.26 -25.85 45.42
C SER A 453 -7.56 -26.63 45.55
N GLU A 454 -8.71 -25.96 45.43
CA GLU A 454 -10.01 -26.54 45.74
C GLU A 454 -11.06 -26.14 44.70
N ALA A 455 -11.88 -27.11 44.28
CA ALA A 455 -12.96 -26.89 43.32
C ALA A 455 -14.12 -26.11 43.95
N ALA A 456 -14.45 -24.97 43.34
CA ALA A 456 -15.69 -24.22 43.56
C ALA A 456 -16.66 -24.33 42.36
N TYR A 457 -16.39 -25.21 41.39
CA TYR A 457 -17.34 -25.66 40.37
C TYR A 457 -17.93 -24.54 39.49
N TRP A 458 -17.15 -23.48 39.25
CA TRP A 458 -17.54 -22.24 38.57
C TRP A 458 -18.57 -21.37 39.32
N ASP A 459 -18.98 -21.77 40.52
CA ASP A 459 -20.10 -21.21 41.26
C ASP A 459 -19.69 -20.17 42.31
N TYR A 460 -20.47 -19.09 42.38
CA TYR A 460 -20.25 -17.97 43.29
C TYR A 460 -20.44 -18.35 44.77
N GLU A 461 -21.51 -19.08 45.12
CA GLU A 461 -21.82 -19.42 46.50
C GLU A 461 -20.82 -20.45 47.05
N GLN A 462 -20.43 -21.44 46.23
CA GLN A 462 -19.34 -22.36 46.53
C GLN A 462 -18.01 -21.62 46.73
N ALA A 463 -17.69 -20.62 45.90
CA ALA A 463 -16.46 -19.83 46.07
C ALA A 463 -16.43 -19.00 47.36
N VAL A 464 -17.57 -18.43 47.80
CA VAL A 464 -17.69 -17.81 49.13
C VAL A 464 -17.41 -18.83 50.22
N GLU A 465 -18.07 -19.98 50.17
CA GLU A 465 -17.92 -21.06 51.16
C GLU A 465 -16.50 -21.61 51.24
N VAL A 466 -15.88 -21.90 50.10
CA VAL A 466 -14.52 -22.44 50.00
C VAL A 466 -13.51 -21.39 50.46
N THR A 467 -13.59 -20.15 49.97
CA THR A 467 -12.67 -19.07 50.40
C THR A 467 -12.77 -18.80 51.90
N ALA A 468 -13.96 -18.82 52.48
CA ALA A 468 -14.13 -18.66 53.93
C ALA A 468 -13.43 -19.78 54.74
N LYS A 469 -13.35 -21.01 54.20
CA LYS A 469 -12.58 -22.12 54.79
C LYS A 469 -11.07 -21.92 54.60
N MET A 470 -10.64 -21.52 53.40
CA MET A 470 -9.23 -21.20 53.09
C MET A 470 -8.68 -20.09 54.01
N LEU A 471 -9.41 -19.00 54.23
CA LEU A 471 -8.99 -17.86 55.05
C LEU A 471 -8.86 -18.20 56.55
N GLN A 472 -9.56 -19.24 57.03
CA GLN A 472 -9.45 -19.78 58.38
C GLN A 472 -8.27 -20.74 58.53
N ALA A 473 -8.03 -21.59 57.52
CA ALA A 473 -6.92 -22.56 57.52
C ALA A 473 -5.55 -21.88 57.27
N TYR A 474 -5.52 -20.87 56.40
CA TYR A 474 -4.31 -20.20 55.92
C TYR A 474 -4.38 -18.69 56.23
N PRO A 475 -4.19 -18.29 57.50
CA PRO A 475 -4.38 -16.89 57.90
C PRO A 475 -3.41 -15.91 57.24
N ASN A 476 -2.26 -16.39 56.70
CA ASN A 476 -1.24 -15.58 56.04
C ASN A 476 -1.40 -15.49 54.51
N LEU A 477 -2.48 -16.05 53.93
CA LEU A 477 -2.77 -16.04 52.50
C LEU A 477 -2.60 -14.63 51.90
N LYS A 478 -1.97 -14.54 50.71
CA LYS A 478 -1.64 -13.29 50.01
C LYS A 478 -2.15 -13.18 48.59
N ALA A 479 -2.44 -14.29 47.93
CA ALA A 479 -3.15 -14.25 46.66
C ALA A 479 -4.13 -15.42 46.51
N ILE A 480 -5.22 -15.19 45.77
CA ILE A 480 -6.13 -16.20 45.26
C ILE A 480 -6.21 -16.03 43.74
N TYR A 481 -5.95 -17.12 43.01
CA TYR A 481 -6.38 -17.25 41.62
C TYR A 481 -7.73 -17.95 41.60
N ALA A 482 -8.72 -17.39 40.90
CA ALA A 482 -9.97 -18.05 40.58
C ALA A 482 -10.05 -18.27 39.07
N CYS A 483 -10.26 -19.51 38.65
CA CYS A 483 -10.30 -19.88 37.23
C CYS A 483 -11.52 -19.34 36.46
N ASN A 484 -12.43 -18.62 37.13
CA ASN A 484 -13.37 -17.69 36.49
C ASN A 484 -13.69 -16.48 37.38
N ASP A 485 -14.24 -15.43 36.78
CA ASP A 485 -14.70 -14.21 37.43
C ASP A 485 -15.87 -14.50 38.40
N PRO A 486 -16.77 -15.47 38.08
CA PRO A 486 -17.68 -16.14 39.01
C PRO A 486 -17.18 -16.26 40.45
N MET A 487 -16.15 -17.09 40.56
CA MET A 487 -15.52 -17.51 41.81
C MET A 487 -14.61 -16.42 42.38
N ALA A 488 -14.02 -15.56 41.55
CA ALA A 488 -13.23 -14.41 42.00
C ALA A 488 -14.11 -13.42 42.80
N MET A 489 -15.34 -13.15 42.36
CA MET A 489 -16.27 -12.30 43.12
C MET A 489 -16.72 -12.96 44.43
N GLY A 490 -16.94 -14.28 44.45
CA GLY A 490 -17.24 -15.03 45.66
C GLY A 490 -16.08 -15.00 46.67
N ALA A 491 -14.84 -15.10 46.18
CA ALA A 491 -13.64 -14.94 47.00
C ALA A 491 -13.54 -13.54 47.62
N LEU A 492 -13.83 -12.48 46.84
CA LEU A 492 -13.83 -11.10 47.33
C LEU A 492 -14.87 -10.87 48.43
N GLN A 493 -16.08 -11.44 48.31
CA GLN A 493 -17.09 -11.39 49.36
C GLN A 493 -16.61 -12.07 50.66
N ALA A 494 -16.01 -13.25 50.56
CA ALA A 494 -15.45 -13.95 51.73
C ALA A 494 -14.25 -13.21 52.36
N ILE A 495 -13.41 -12.56 51.56
CA ILE A 495 -12.31 -11.69 52.02
C ILE A 495 -12.86 -10.46 52.75
N HIS A 496 -13.92 -9.84 52.22
CA HIS A 496 -14.62 -8.72 52.85
C HIS A 496 -15.20 -9.11 54.21
N ASP A 497 -15.92 -10.22 54.28
CA ASP A 497 -16.59 -10.67 55.51
C ASP A 497 -15.61 -11.18 56.58
N ALA A 498 -14.42 -11.62 56.16
CA ALA A 498 -13.27 -11.87 57.04
C ALA A 498 -12.55 -10.58 57.50
N GLY A 499 -12.94 -9.41 57.01
CA GLY A 499 -12.35 -8.11 57.34
C GLY A 499 -11.00 -7.82 56.67
N LYS A 500 -10.64 -8.55 55.61
CA LYS A 500 -9.31 -8.55 54.95
C LYS A 500 -9.28 -7.82 53.60
N SER A 501 -10.26 -6.97 53.31
CA SER A 501 -10.37 -6.22 52.05
C SER A 501 -9.07 -5.47 51.71
N GLY A 502 -8.45 -5.79 50.57
CA GLY A 502 -7.20 -5.19 50.12
C GLY A 502 -5.92 -5.77 50.74
N GLU A 503 -5.99 -6.77 51.63
CA GLU A 503 -4.81 -7.49 52.16
C GLU A 503 -4.38 -8.68 51.27
N ILE A 504 -5.25 -9.10 50.35
CA ILE A 504 -5.12 -10.31 49.54
C ILE A 504 -5.40 -9.93 48.07
N ILE A 505 -4.47 -10.30 47.19
CA ILE A 505 -4.61 -10.19 45.74
C ILE A 505 -5.65 -11.20 45.26
N VAL A 506 -6.57 -10.79 44.39
CA VAL A 506 -7.49 -11.72 43.72
C VAL A 506 -7.40 -11.51 42.22
N VAL A 507 -7.21 -12.60 41.49
CA VAL A 507 -7.17 -12.62 40.02
C VAL A 507 -8.23 -13.58 39.51
N GLY A 508 -9.11 -13.09 38.64
CA GLY A 508 -10.15 -13.87 37.97
C GLY A 508 -9.77 -14.28 36.54
N SER A 509 -10.74 -14.76 35.76
CA SER A 509 -10.64 -15.10 34.34
C SER A 509 -12.02 -15.08 33.69
N ASN A 510 -12.08 -14.81 32.37
CA ASN A 510 -13.23 -14.47 31.50
C ASN A 510 -13.06 -13.06 30.94
N GLY A 511 -12.89 -12.07 31.85
CA GLY A 511 -12.97 -10.65 31.51
C GLY A 511 -14.39 -10.09 31.60
N ASP A 512 -15.21 -10.62 32.50
CA ASP A 512 -16.63 -10.23 32.61
C ASP A 512 -16.80 -8.76 33.07
N ASP A 513 -17.85 -8.08 32.60
CA ASP A 513 -18.10 -6.65 32.86
C ASP A 513 -18.05 -6.27 34.35
N PHE A 514 -18.56 -7.14 35.24
CA PHE A 514 -18.54 -6.91 36.68
C PHE A 514 -17.15 -7.10 37.31
N ALA A 515 -16.29 -7.93 36.72
CA ALA A 515 -14.90 -8.08 37.13
C ALA A 515 -14.06 -6.87 36.67
N ILE A 516 -14.31 -6.38 35.44
CA ILE A 516 -13.73 -5.11 34.96
C ILE A 516 -14.15 -3.94 35.86
N ALA A 517 -15.43 -3.87 36.25
CA ALA A 517 -15.91 -2.88 37.23
C ALA A 517 -15.20 -3.03 38.58
N ALA A 518 -15.08 -4.25 39.12
CA ALA A 518 -14.39 -4.51 40.38
C ALA A 518 -12.90 -4.12 40.35
N ILE A 519 -12.22 -4.16 39.20
CA ILE A 519 -10.83 -3.67 39.02
C ILE A 519 -10.78 -2.13 39.07
N LEU A 520 -11.72 -1.46 38.39
CA LEU A 520 -11.85 0.00 38.37
C LEU A 520 -12.23 0.57 39.74
N GLU A 521 -13.04 -0.15 40.52
CA GLU A 521 -13.35 0.17 41.91
C GLU A 521 -12.15 -0.14 42.83
N GLY A 522 -11.45 -1.25 42.60
CA GLY A 522 -10.23 -1.66 43.33
C GLY A 522 -10.45 -2.80 44.31
N HIS A 523 -11.49 -3.59 44.07
CA HIS A 523 -11.81 -4.81 44.80
C HIS A 523 -11.07 -6.00 44.18
N LEU A 524 -11.16 -6.18 42.86
CA LEU A 524 -10.42 -7.21 42.12
C LEU A 524 -9.05 -6.66 41.66
N THR A 525 -8.00 -7.47 41.64
CA THR A 525 -6.65 -7.02 41.22
C THR A 525 -6.46 -7.11 39.71
N ALA A 526 -6.92 -8.21 39.11
CA ALA A 526 -6.84 -8.47 37.67
C ALA A 526 -7.84 -9.54 37.21
N THR A 527 -8.02 -9.69 35.90
CA THR A 527 -8.68 -10.86 35.29
C THR A 527 -8.05 -11.17 33.93
N ILE A 528 -8.04 -12.43 33.50
CA ILE A 528 -7.69 -12.79 32.11
C ILE A 528 -8.94 -12.61 31.23
N ALA A 529 -8.93 -11.63 30.32
CA ALA A 529 -10.00 -11.45 29.35
C ALA A 529 -9.74 -12.25 28.06
N MET A 530 -10.78 -12.93 27.57
CA MET A 530 -10.72 -13.74 26.34
C MET A 530 -10.55 -12.88 25.09
N ASN A 531 -9.56 -13.17 24.26
CA ASN A 531 -9.25 -12.39 23.05
C ASN A 531 -10.05 -12.86 21.82
N SER A 532 -11.37 -12.75 21.91
CA SER A 532 -12.32 -13.09 20.84
C SER A 532 -12.04 -12.37 19.51
N PHE A 533 -11.71 -11.07 19.55
CA PHE A 533 -11.25 -10.31 18.37
C PHE A 533 -10.01 -10.97 17.73
N GLY A 534 -9.04 -11.38 18.54
CA GLY A 534 -7.83 -12.09 18.11
C GLY A 534 -8.12 -13.43 17.44
N ILE A 535 -9.14 -14.18 17.89
CA ILE A 535 -9.57 -15.43 17.23
C ILE A 535 -10.06 -15.15 15.80
N GLY A 536 -10.86 -14.10 15.62
CA GLY A 536 -11.30 -13.67 14.29
C GLY A 536 -10.14 -13.20 13.40
N GLU A 537 -9.29 -12.31 13.92
CA GLU A 537 -8.13 -11.78 13.19
C GLU A 537 -7.15 -12.88 12.80
N MET A 538 -6.71 -13.72 13.74
CA MET A 538 -5.74 -14.78 13.48
C MET A 538 -6.33 -15.89 12.61
N GLY A 539 -7.64 -16.15 12.70
CA GLY A 539 -8.37 -17.05 11.80
C GLY A 539 -8.27 -16.63 10.33
N VAL A 540 -8.63 -15.39 10.04
CA VAL A 540 -8.54 -14.85 8.66
C VAL A 540 -7.09 -14.74 8.20
N ARG A 541 -6.17 -14.24 9.05
CA ARG A 541 -4.75 -14.12 8.72
C ARG A 541 -4.14 -15.46 8.35
N ARG A 542 -4.29 -16.48 9.20
CA ARG A 542 -3.70 -17.80 8.98
C ARG A 542 -4.23 -18.46 7.70
N LEU A 543 -5.52 -18.30 7.41
CA LEU A 543 -6.14 -18.80 6.19
C LEU A 543 -5.57 -18.11 4.93
N VAL A 544 -5.37 -16.79 4.96
CA VAL A 544 -4.74 -16.03 3.87
C VAL A 544 -3.27 -16.43 3.67
N GLU A 545 -2.52 -16.64 4.76
CA GLU A 545 -1.14 -17.15 4.71
C GLU A 545 -1.07 -18.47 3.96
N ILE A 546 -1.86 -19.47 4.38
CA ILE A 546 -1.92 -20.81 3.77
C ILE A 546 -2.12 -20.70 2.24
N ILE A 547 -3.08 -19.88 1.80
CA ILE A 547 -3.43 -19.71 0.38
C ILE A 547 -2.31 -18.99 -0.39
N ARG A 548 -1.77 -17.89 0.13
CA ARG A 548 -0.71 -17.10 -0.55
C ARG A 548 0.64 -17.81 -0.56
N ASN A 549 0.99 -18.50 0.52
CA ASN A 549 2.19 -19.34 0.64
C ASN A 549 2.06 -20.63 -0.19
N ARG A 550 0.83 -21.09 -0.46
CA ARG A 550 0.50 -22.41 -1.03
C ARG A 550 1.06 -23.54 -0.16
N GLU A 551 0.78 -23.45 1.14
CA GLU A 551 1.15 -24.48 2.10
C GLU A 551 0.43 -25.80 1.78
N ALA A 552 1.14 -26.91 1.94
CA ALA A 552 0.54 -28.23 1.85
C ALA A 552 -0.32 -28.51 3.10
N PRO A 553 -1.34 -29.40 3.02
CA PRO A 553 -2.01 -29.90 4.21
C PRO A 553 -0.96 -30.49 5.19
N PRO A 554 -0.96 -30.11 6.48
CA PRO A 554 -0.02 -30.62 7.45
C PRO A 554 -0.34 -32.07 7.86
N GLU A 555 0.65 -32.80 8.40
CA GLU A 555 0.45 -34.18 8.90
C GLU A 555 -0.45 -34.23 10.16
N GLU A 556 -0.51 -33.12 10.90
CA GLU A 556 -1.35 -32.88 12.08
C GLU A 556 -1.93 -31.46 12.00
N THR A 557 -3.12 -31.22 12.57
CA THR A 557 -3.68 -29.87 12.72
C THR A 557 -2.73 -28.98 13.54
N SER A 558 -2.28 -27.86 12.98
CA SER A 558 -1.45 -26.91 13.75
C SER A 558 -2.29 -26.14 14.77
N ARG A 559 -1.85 -26.03 16.04
CA ARG A 559 -2.51 -25.13 17.01
C ARG A 559 -1.93 -23.73 16.90
N VAL A 560 -2.82 -22.75 16.72
CA VAL A 560 -2.50 -21.32 16.70
C VAL A 560 -3.11 -20.71 17.96
N ASN A 561 -2.28 -20.57 19.00
CA ASN A 561 -2.69 -19.96 20.24
C ASN A 561 -2.87 -18.45 20.06
N VAL A 562 -4.10 -17.98 20.26
CA VAL A 562 -4.43 -16.58 20.39
C VAL A 562 -4.09 -16.15 21.81
N PRO A 563 -3.23 -15.12 22.01
CA PRO A 563 -2.94 -14.64 23.36
C PRO A 563 -4.17 -13.97 23.96
N SER A 564 -4.62 -14.45 25.12
CA SER A 564 -5.56 -13.73 25.98
C SER A 564 -4.96 -12.41 26.49
N ARG A 565 -5.73 -11.65 27.27
CA ARG A 565 -5.29 -10.34 27.79
C ARG A 565 -5.53 -10.21 29.28
N LEU A 566 -4.47 -10.23 30.08
CA LEU A 566 -4.53 -9.84 31.48
C LEU A 566 -4.98 -8.36 31.61
N ILE A 567 -6.20 -8.16 32.10
CA ILE A 567 -6.77 -6.85 32.41
C ILE A 567 -6.35 -6.44 33.82
N THR A 568 -5.80 -5.23 33.93
CA THR A 568 -5.43 -4.57 35.19
C THR A 568 -5.89 -3.12 35.14
N ARG A 569 -6.02 -2.47 36.31
CA ARG A 569 -6.37 -1.03 36.39
C ARG A 569 -5.43 -0.18 35.54
N ASP A 570 -4.12 -0.41 35.69
CA ASP A 570 -3.05 0.22 34.91
C ASP A 570 -3.27 0.16 33.40
N LEU A 571 -3.86 -0.93 32.90
CA LEU A 571 -4.12 -1.13 31.47
C LEU A 571 -5.37 -0.36 31.02
N LEU A 572 -6.43 -0.39 31.82
CA LEU A 572 -7.69 0.31 31.56
C LEU A 572 -7.48 1.84 31.60
N GLU A 573 -6.75 2.36 32.58
CA GLU A 573 -6.44 3.79 32.70
C GLU A 573 -5.59 4.30 31.52
N LYS A 574 -4.64 3.49 31.04
CA LYS A 574 -3.84 3.80 29.84
C LYS A 574 -4.67 3.78 28.55
N GLN A 575 -5.69 2.93 28.46
CA GLN A 575 -6.62 2.89 27.33
C GLN A 575 -7.72 3.97 27.38
N ALA A 576 -7.99 4.54 28.56
CA ALA A 576 -8.92 5.66 28.72
C ALA A 576 -8.29 7.05 28.44
N THR A 577 -6.99 7.09 28.12
CA THR A 577 -6.28 8.32 27.76
C THR A 577 -6.30 8.52 26.23
N PRO A 578 -6.73 9.68 25.70
CA PRO A 578 -6.86 9.94 24.25
C PRO A 578 -5.54 9.98 23.47
#